data_AF-A0A3E0WPS4-F1
#
_entry.id   AF-A0A3E0WPS4-F1
#
_cell.length_a   1.000
_cell.length_b   1.000
_cell.length_c   1.000
_cell.angle_alpha   90.00
_cell.angle_beta   90.00
_cell.angle_gamma   90.00
#
_symmetry.space_group_name_H-M   'P 1'
#
loop_
_entity.id
_entity.type
_entity.pdbx_description
1 polymer ?
#
loop_
_entity_poly.entity_id
_entity_poly.type
_entity_poly.pdbx_seq_one_letter_code
_entity_poly.pdbx_strand_id
1 'polypeptide(L)'
;MLKKKGGAHSIAHGSDLLATCVLHPEFDASQTKACLHAIRKCVLVEYPYIDEEDERLIQVMEALIKKGTKDIELRNWIADLEVELHLPHERYRIEWNVKRFCYSLYITLLQHREFSASRQAILDKYQQNN
;
A
#
# COMPACT_ATOMS: atom_id res chain seq x y z
N MET A 1 9.92 -19.86 20.35
CA MET A 1 9.11 -19.56 19.14
C MET A 1 8.57 -18.11 19.18
N LEU A 2 9.42 -17.08 19.06
CA LEU A 2 9.01 -15.66 19.26
C LEU A 2 9.21 -14.74 18.04
N LYS A 3 9.57 -15.26 16.86
CA LYS A 3 9.92 -14.39 15.70
C LYS A 3 8.73 -13.88 14.87
N LYS A 4 7.54 -14.48 14.98
CA LYS A 4 6.40 -14.12 14.09
C LYS A 4 5.56 -12.93 14.58
N LYS A 5 5.50 -12.65 15.88
CA LYS A 5 4.69 -11.54 16.42
C LYS A 5 5.36 -10.16 16.29
N GLY A 6 6.69 -10.10 16.22
CA GLY A 6 7.42 -8.83 16.15
C GLY A 6 7.27 -8.09 14.81
N GLY A 7 7.13 -8.82 13.70
CA GLY A 7 7.02 -8.24 12.36
C GLY A 7 5.73 -7.43 12.17
N ALA A 8 4.58 -8.02 12.48
CA ALA A 8 3.26 -7.39 12.31
C ALA A 8 3.15 -6.09 13.11
N HIS A 9 3.56 -6.12 14.38
CA HIS A 9 3.56 -4.95 15.25
C HIS A 9 4.51 -3.84 14.75
N SER A 10 5.60 -4.22 14.08
CA SER A 10 6.53 -3.26 13.48
C SER A 10 5.94 -2.57 12.24
N ILE A 11 5.13 -3.26 11.43
CA ILE A 11 4.39 -2.62 10.32
C ILE A 11 3.34 -1.67 10.88
N ALA A 12 2.58 -2.07 11.90
CA ALA A 12 1.56 -1.21 12.50
C ALA A 12 2.16 0.10 13.03
N HIS A 13 3.15 0.02 13.93
CA HIS A 13 3.80 1.22 14.46
C HIS A 13 4.63 1.99 13.43
N GLY A 14 5.27 1.28 12.50
CA GLY A 14 6.01 1.90 11.41
C GLY A 14 5.10 2.70 10.49
N SER A 15 3.88 2.21 10.22
CA SER A 15 2.89 2.91 9.40
C SER A 15 2.35 4.16 10.11
N ASP A 16 2.02 4.05 11.40
CA ASP A 16 1.55 5.20 12.19
C ASP A 16 2.62 6.32 12.23
N LEU A 17 3.89 5.95 12.45
CA LEU A 17 5.02 6.88 12.42
C LEU A 17 5.19 7.47 11.03
N LEU A 18 5.17 6.65 9.97
CA LEU A 18 5.37 7.09 8.61
C LEU A 18 4.26 8.06 8.16
N ALA A 19 3.00 7.80 8.50
CA ALA A 19 1.89 8.71 8.23
C ALA A 19 2.11 10.07 8.92
N THR A 20 2.56 10.05 10.19
CA THR A 20 2.87 11.28 10.95
C THR A 20 4.02 12.06 10.29
N CYS A 21 5.09 11.37 9.89
CA CYS A 21 6.22 11.98 9.19
C CYS A 21 5.81 12.59 7.85
N VAL A 22 5.00 11.87 7.06
CA VAL A 22 4.50 12.37 5.76
C VAL A 22 3.68 13.64 5.95
N LEU A 23 2.86 13.74 7.01
CA LEU A 23 2.05 14.94 7.27
C LEU A 23 2.86 16.14 7.78
N HIS A 24 4.09 15.93 8.26
CA HIS A 24 4.93 16.99 8.81
C HIS A 24 5.19 18.12 7.79
N PRO A 25 5.27 19.40 8.20
CA PRO A 25 5.52 20.51 7.28
C PRO A 25 6.86 20.42 6.53
N GLU A 26 7.87 19.82 7.15
CA GLU A 26 9.20 19.64 6.56
C GLU A 26 9.33 18.36 5.71
N PHE A 27 8.25 17.63 5.50
CA PHE A 27 8.27 16.48 4.60
C PHE A 27 8.54 16.94 3.17
N ASP A 28 9.66 16.49 2.61
CA ASP A 28 10.07 16.83 1.25
C ASP A 28 9.39 15.87 0.26
N ALA A 29 8.79 16.42 -0.80
CA ALA A 29 8.21 15.64 -1.89
C ALA A 29 9.22 14.70 -2.56
N SER A 30 10.53 14.97 -2.46
CA SER A 30 11.57 14.05 -2.90
C SER A 30 11.53 12.69 -2.16
N GLN A 31 10.99 12.66 -0.94
CA GLN A 31 10.87 11.47 -0.10
C GLN A 31 9.64 10.62 -0.43
N THR A 32 8.65 11.15 -1.15
CA THR A 32 7.42 10.42 -1.55
C THR A 32 7.73 9.07 -2.19
N LYS A 33 8.72 9.01 -3.10
CA LYS A 33 9.12 7.75 -3.74
C LYS A 33 9.67 6.73 -2.75
N ALA A 34 10.44 7.17 -1.76
CA ALA A 34 10.98 6.31 -0.72
C ALA A 34 9.86 5.77 0.19
N CYS A 35 8.87 6.60 0.52
CA CYS A 35 7.69 6.17 1.29
C CYS A 35 6.88 5.13 0.52
N LEU A 36 6.58 5.38 -0.76
CA LEU A 36 5.89 4.45 -1.63
C LEU A 36 6.64 3.11 -1.74
N HIS A 37 7.97 3.14 -1.84
CA HIS A 37 8.80 1.92 -1.81
C HIS A 37 8.70 1.16 -0.48
N ALA A 38 8.72 1.88 0.64
CA ALA A 38 8.57 1.28 1.96
C ALA A 38 7.20 0.60 2.12
N ILE A 39 6.12 1.26 1.71
CA ILE A 39 4.76 0.69 1.71
C ILE A 39 4.72 -0.58 0.86
N ARG A 40 5.34 -0.57 -0.33
CA ARG A 40 5.37 -1.76 -1.21
C ARG A 40 6.01 -2.96 -0.51
N LYS A 41 7.13 -2.76 0.18
CA LYS A 41 7.79 -3.81 0.96
C LYS A 41 6.92 -4.34 2.10
N CYS A 42 6.14 -3.48 2.75
CA CYS A 42 5.19 -3.87 3.78
C CYS A 42 4.05 -4.72 3.21
N VAL A 43 3.55 -4.37 2.02
CA VAL A 43 2.49 -5.12 1.32
C VAL A 43 2.95 -6.50 0.88
N LEU A 44 4.21 -6.62 0.44
CA LEU A 44 4.79 -7.87 -0.06
C LEU A 44 5.37 -8.79 1.03
N VAL A 45 4.94 -8.62 2.28
CA VAL A 45 5.46 -9.40 3.41
C VAL A 45 4.84 -10.81 3.48
N GLU A 46 5.66 -11.82 3.81
CA GLU A 46 5.25 -13.24 3.76
C GLU A 46 4.29 -13.69 4.88
N TYR A 47 4.07 -12.87 5.91
CA TYR A 47 3.08 -13.15 6.94
C TYR A 47 1.74 -12.47 6.60
N PRO A 48 0.60 -13.12 6.89
CA PRO A 48 -0.69 -12.51 6.62
C PRO A 48 -0.91 -11.32 7.54
N TYR A 49 -1.67 -10.33 7.09
CA TYR A 49 -2.18 -9.27 7.95
C TYR A 49 -3.10 -9.86 9.04
N ILE A 50 -2.84 -9.51 10.30
CA ILE A 50 -3.57 -9.98 11.48
C ILE A 50 -4.24 -8.81 12.23
N ASP A 51 -3.58 -7.65 12.28
CA ASP A 51 -3.93 -6.51 13.15
C ASP A 51 -4.22 -5.23 12.32
N GLU A 52 -5.06 -5.36 11.28
CA GLU A 52 -5.49 -4.24 10.40
C GLU A 52 -4.33 -3.47 9.74
N GLU A 53 -3.24 -4.17 9.43
CA GLU A 53 -2.04 -3.56 8.84
C GLU A 53 -2.34 -2.89 7.49
N ASP A 54 -3.30 -3.41 6.73
CA ASP A 54 -3.80 -2.78 5.50
C ASP A 54 -4.36 -1.39 5.79
N GLU A 55 -5.28 -1.24 6.74
CA GLU A 55 -5.90 0.06 7.05
C GLU A 55 -4.87 1.09 7.52
N ARG A 56 -3.88 0.66 8.29
CA ARG A 56 -2.78 1.54 8.74
C ARG A 56 -1.88 1.97 7.59
N LEU A 57 -1.54 1.06 6.67
CA LEU A 57 -0.79 1.41 5.46
C LEU A 57 -1.62 2.34 4.55
N ILE A 58 -2.94 2.20 4.51
CA ILE A 58 -3.84 3.13 3.81
C ILE A 58 -3.78 4.53 4.40
N GLN A 59 -3.63 4.69 5.73
CA GLN A 59 -3.44 6.02 6.32
C GLN A 59 -2.16 6.71 5.80
N VAL A 60 -1.10 5.95 5.55
CA VAL A 60 0.12 6.49 4.92
C VAL A 60 -0.18 6.92 3.47
N MET A 61 -0.89 6.09 2.70
CA MET A 61 -1.29 6.43 1.33
C MET A 61 -2.14 7.71 1.28
N GLU A 62 -3.10 7.83 2.19
CA GLU A 62 -3.96 9.00 2.35
C GLU A 62 -3.14 10.27 2.67
N ALA A 63 -2.14 10.15 3.56
CA ALA A 63 -1.23 11.24 3.87
C ALA A 63 -0.41 11.68 2.64
N LEU A 64 0.08 10.73 1.85
CA LEU A 64 0.82 10.99 0.62
C LEU A 64 -0.04 11.64 -0.47
N ILE A 65 -1.31 11.23 -0.59
CA ILE A 65 -2.30 11.87 -1.48
C ILE A 65 -2.50 13.33 -1.06
N LYS A 66 -2.72 13.59 0.24
CA LYS A 66 -2.87 14.95 0.79
C LYS A 66 -1.64 15.83 0.57
N LYS A 67 -0.44 15.24 0.51
CA LYS A 67 0.82 15.93 0.21
C LYS A 67 1.08 16.15 -1.28
N GLY A 68 0.21 15.66 -2.16
CA GLY A 68 0.25 15.97 -3.59
C GLY A 68 0.81 14.86 -4.47
N THR A 69 0.79 13.60 -4.01
CA THR A 69 1.00 12.45 -4.90
C THR A 69 0.01 12.52 -6.06
N LYS A 70 0.47 12.34 -7.29
CA LYS A 70 -0.39 12.43 -8.48
C LYS A 70 -0.98 11.07 -8.82
N ASP A 71 -2.16 11.07 -9.45
CA ASP A 71 -2.82 9.84 -9.89
C ASP A 71 -1.92 8.95 -10.76
N ILE A 72 -1.16 9.55 -11.68
CA ILE A 72 -0.23 8.79 -12.53
C ILE A 72 0.90 8.12 -11.73
N GLU A 73 1.37 8.75 -10.65
CA GLU A 73 2.42 8.20 -9.80
C GLU A 73 1.89 7.00 -9.01
N LEU A 74 0.66 7.12 -8.48
CA LEU A 74 0.00 6.05 -7.77
C LEU A 74 -0.34 4.87 -8.71
N ARG A 75 -0.85 5.15 -9.91
CA ARG A 75 -1.09 4.13 -10.93
C ARG A 75 0.18 3.35 -11.27
N ASN A 76 1.28 4.06 -11.51
CA ASN A 76 2.56 3.40 -11.82
C ASN A 76 3.03 2.55 -10.63
N TRP A 77 2.86 3.05 -9.41
CA TRP A 77 3.18 2.29 -8.21
C TRP A 77 2.37 1.00 -8.07
N ILE A 78 1.08 1.01 -8.42
CA ILE A 78 0.21 -0.18 -8.44
C ILE A 78 0.71 -1.19 -9.49
N ALA A 79 1.08 -0.72 -10.68
CA ALA A 79 1.62 -1.59 -11.73
C ALA A 79 2.94 -2.25 -11.31
N ASP A 80 3.84 -1.51 -10.65
CA ASP A 80 5.08 -2.08 -10.10
C ASP A 80 4.80 -3.16 -9.04
N LEU A 81 3.82 -2.92 -8.15
CA LEU A 81 3.41 -3.88 -7.12
C LEU A 81 2.94 -5.20 -7.76
N GLU A 82 2.26 -5.14 -8.91
CA GLU A 82 1.83 -6.31 -9.66
C GLU A 82 2.99 -7.07 -10.28
N VAL A 83 3.94 -6.36 -10.90
CA VAL A 83 5.15 -6.98 -11.47
C VAL A 83 5.93 -7.73 -10.39
N GLU A 84 6.08 -7.16 -9.20
CA GLU A 84 6.75 -7.80 -8.07
C GLU A 84 5.95 -8.98 -7.47
N LEU A 85 4.62 -8.95 -7.56
CA LEU A 85 3.76 -10.06 -7.14
C LEU A 85 3.88 -11.29 -8.06
N HIS A 86 4.08 -11.10 -9.36
CA HIS A 86 4.13 -12.18 -10.37
C HIS A 86 5.41 -13.04 -10.35
N LEU A 87 6.26 -12.91 -9.34
CA LEU A 87 7.44 -13.77 -9.14
C LEU A 87 7.04 -15.15 -8.59
N PRO A 88 7.70 -16.25 -9.01
CA PRO A 88 7.04 -17.56 -9.11
C PRO A 88 6.78 -18.23 -7.74
N HIS A 89 5.56 -18.78 -7.65
CA HIS A 89 5.05 -19.89 -6.84
C HIS A 89 5.31 -19.86 -5.31
N GLU A 90 4.23 -19.99 -4.54
CA GLU A 90 4.16 -20.24 -3.07
C GLU A 90 3.95 -19.04 -2.13
N ARG A 91 3.27 -17.97 -2.58
CA ARG A 91 3.03 -16.80 -1.71
C ARG A 91 1.56 -16.38 -1.59
N TYR A 92 0.65 -17.34 -1.42
CA TYR A 92 -0.79 -17.10 -1.16
C TYR A 92 -1.05 -16.03 -0.08
N ARG A 93 -0.21 -15.96 0.96
CA ARG A 93 -0.29 -14.93 2.00
C ARG A 93 -0.02 -13.52 1.48
N ILE A 94 0.95 -13.37 0.58
CA ILE A 94 1.26 -12.08 -0.04
C ILE A 94 0.16 -11.70 -1.02
N GLU A 95 -0.33 -12.65 -1.82
CA GLU A 95 -1.50 -12.42 -2.69
C GLU A 95 -2.71 -11.94 -1.87
N TRP A 96 -2.95 -12.56 -0.71
CA TRP A 96 -4.00 -12.14 0.22
C TRP A 96 -3.77 -10.72 0.75
N ASN A 97 -2.55 -10.40 1.20
CA ASN A 97 -2.20 -9.06 1.69
C ASN A 97 -2.36 -8.00 0.60
N VAL A 98 -1.87 -8.27 -0.62
CA VAL A 98 -2.03 -7.39 -1.79
C VAL A 98 -3.51 -7.21 -2.11
N LYS A 99 -4.30 -8.28 -2.12
CA LYS A 99 -5.75 -8.20 -2.38
C LYS A 99 -6.45 -7.34 -1.35
N ARG A 100 -6.20 -7.57 -0.07
CA ARG A 100 -6.80 -6.80 1.03
C ARG A 100 -6.37 -5.33 0.96
N PHE A 101 -5.08 -5.06 0.80
CA PHE A 101 -4.55 -3.71 0.65
C PHE A 101 -5.15 -2.97 -0.56
N CYS A 102 -5.19 -3.59 -1.74
CA CYS A 102 -5.77 -2.98 -2.94
C CYS A 102 -7.26 -2.68 -2.77
N TYR A 103 -8.00 -3.55 -2.09
CA TYR A 103 -9.41 -3.31 -1.78
C TYR A 103 -9.60 -2.09 -0.88
N SER A 104 -8.83 -2.02 0.22
CA SER A 104 -8.85 -0.87 1.14
C SER A 104 -8.42 0.42 0.43
N LEU A 105 -7.39 0.35 -0.44
CA LEU A 105 -6.94 1.47 -1.26
C LEU A 105 -8.04 1.93 -2.23
N TYR A 106 -8.72 1.00 -2.91
CA TYR A 106 -9.81 1.33 -3.83
C TYR A 106 -10.92 2.12 -3.13
N ILE A 107 -11.33 1.67 -1.93
CA ILE A 107 -12.35 2.38 -1.13
C ILE A 107 -11.91 3.80 -0.81
N THR A 108 -10.66 3.98 -0.37
CA THR A 108 -10.10 5.32 -0.10
C THR A 108 -10.12 6.19 -1.36
N LEU A 109 -9.71 5.64 -2.51
CA LEU A 109 -9.69 6.38 -3.76
C LEU A 109 -11.10 6.75 -4.27
N LEU A 110 -12.18 6.11 -3.80
CA LEU A 110 -13.55 6.57 -4.12
C LEU A 110 -13.81 7.99 -3.61
N GLN A 111 -13.11 8.41 -2.56
CA GLN A 111 -13.21 9.76 -1.98
C GLN A 111 -12.41 10.81 -2.77
N HIS A 112 -11.43 10.39 -3.58
CA HIS A 112 -10.55 11.27 -4.36
C HIS A 112 -10.84 11.14 -5.86
N ARG A 113 -11.68 12.03 -6.42
CA ARG A 113 -12.22 11.91 -7.79
C ARG A 113 -11.14 11.95 -8.87
N GLU A 114 -10.06 12.66 -8.61
CA GLU A 114 -8.89 12.85 -9.46
C GLU A 114 -8.04 11.58 -9.63
N PHE A 115 -8.26 10.54 -8.80
CA PHE A 115 -7.55 9.26 -8.87
C PHE A 115 -8.25 8.21 -9.72
N SER A 116 -8.81 8.62 -10.87
CA SER A 116 -9.59 7.72 -11.71
C SER A 116 -8.74 6.64 -12.38
N ALA A 117 -7.50 6.95 -12.78
CA ALA A 117 -6.64 5.98 -13.44
C ALA A 117 -6.12 4.92 -12.46
N SER A 118 -5.78 5.31 -11.23
CA SER A 118 -5.40 4.37 -10.16
C SER A 118 -6.55 3.45 -9.78
N ARG A 119 -7.78 3.97 -9.66
CA ARG A 119 -8.97 3.13 -9.39
C ARG A 119 -9.21 2.12 -10.51
N GLN A 120 -9.11 2.55 -11.76
CA GLN A 120 -9.32 1.67 -12.90
C GLN A 120 -8.27 0.55 -12.92
N ALA A 121 -6.99 0.86 -12.65
CA ALA A 121 -5.93 -0.13 -12.57
C ALA A 121 -6.24 -1.23 -11.54
N ILE A 122 -6.76 -0.86 -10.37
CA ILE A 122 -7.18 -1.84 -9.35
C ILE A 122 -8.36 -2.69 -9.84
N LEU A 123 -9.37 -2.06 -10.47
CA LEU A 123 -10.54 -2.79 -10.98
C LEU A 123 -10.18 -3.79 -12.07
N ASP A 124 -9.37 -3.39 -13.04
CA ASP A 124 -8.95 -4.21 -14.18
C ASP A 124 -8.32 -5.53 -13.70
N LYS A 125 -7.53 -5.47 -12.62
CA LYS A 125 -6.92 -6.64 -11.98
C LYS A 125 -7.94 -7.61 -11.39
N TYR A 126 -8.94 -7.11 -10.67
CA TYR A 126 -9.88 -7.96 -9.94
C TYR A 126 -11.14 -8.34 -10.74
N GLN A 127 -11.34 -7.75 -11.93
CA GLN A 127 -12.35 -8.20 -12.90
C GLN A 127 -11.89 -9.37 -13.75
N GLN A 128 -10.58 -9.59 -13.94
CA GLN A 128 -10.02 -10.71 -14.73
C GLN A 128 -9.97 -12.05 -13.98
N ASN A 129 -10.33 -12.08 -12.69
CA ASN A 129 -10.24 -13.27 -11.82
C ASN A 129 -11.61 -13.89 -11.46
N ASN A 130 -12.69 -13.55 -12.19
CA ASN A 130 -14.02 -14.17 -12.14
C ASN A 130 -14.37 -14.80 -13.49
#